data_AF-A0A816ZLV1-F1
#
_entry.id   AF-A0A816ZLV1-F1
#
_cell.length_a   1.000
_cell.length_b   1.000
_cell.length_c   1.000
_cell.angle_alpha   90.00
_cell.angle_beta   90.00
_cell.angle_gamma   90.00
#
_symmetry.space_group_name_H-M   'P 1'
#
loop_
_entity.id
_entity.type
_entity.pdbx_description
1 polymer ?
#
loop_
_entity_poly.entity_id
_entity_poly.type
_entity_poly.pdbx_seq_one_letter_code
_entity_poly.pdbx_strand_id
1 'polypeptide(L)'
;MAIHYGRDMESQTIWRCCKNNCGDHARFDGAIYIKVKDHIHTPNPEETIAIENKSKVVNSATTSHDSSRRIIHEVLLSISKDDGTVVPNYSSSQRTIERKSKKKKYHYHDRVHYDDIHIPGEL
;
A
#
# COMPACT_ATOMS: atom_id res chain seq x y z
N MET A 1 -2.51 2.57 -3.02
CA MET A 1 -1.24 3.13 -2.52
C MET A 1 -0.65 3.96 -3.67
N ALA A 2 -0.85 5.27 -3.65
CA ALA A 2 -0.38 6.18 -4.71
C ALA A 2 1.07 6.61 -4.41
N ILE A 3 1.90 6.68 -5.45
CA ILE A 3 3.30 7.11 -5.34
C ILE A 3 3.34 8.61 -5.70
N HIS A 4 3.71 9.45 -4.74
CA HIS A 4 3.79 10.90 -4.88
C HIS A 4 5.15 11.27 -5.50
N TYR A 5 5.15 12.00 -6.63
CA TYR A 5 6.34 12.62 -7.21
C TYR A 5 6.13 14.13 -7.18
N GLY A 6 6.87 14.84 -6.32
CA GLY A 6 6.78 16.30 -6.20
C GLY A 6 7.80 17.00 -7.10
N ARG A 7 7.32 17.91 -7.96
CA ARG A 7 8.10 19.04 -8.49
C ARG A 7 7.25 20.28 -8.18
N ASP A 8 7.82 21.20 -7.41
CA ASP A 8 7.13 22.36 -6.86
C ASP A 8 6.51 23.25 -7.94
N MET A 9 5.20 23.11 -8.11
CA MET A 9 4.26 24.18 -8.43
C MET A 9 3.02 23.91 -7.56
N GLU A 10 2.76 24.81 -6.61
CA GLU A 10 1.60 24.91 -5.71
C GLU A 10 0.65 23.69 -5.66
N SER A 11 0.86 22.84 -4.65
CA SER A 11 -0.04 21.81 -4.12
C SER A 11 -0.78 20.87 -5.09
N GLN A 12 -0.30 20.67 -6.32
CA GLN A 12 -0.94 19.71 -7.22
C GLN A 12 -0.51 18.28 -6.88
N THR A 13 -1.50 17.48 -6.46
CA THR A 13 -1.32 16.05 -6.24
C THR A 13 -1.69 15.30 -7.52
N ILE A 14 -0.75 14.52 -8.06
CA ILE A 14 -0.99 13.70 -9.26
C ILE A 14 -1.16 12.24 -8.83
N TRP A 15 -2.30 11.64 -9.17
CA TRP A 15 -2.57 10.21 -8.98
C TRP A 15 -2.46 9.48 -10.30
N ARG A 16 -1.75 8.36 -10.32
CA ARG A 16 -1.62 7.50 -11.50
C ARG A 16 -2.42 6.22 -11.29
N CYS A 17 -2.94 5.67 -12.38
CA CYS A 17 -3.55 4.35 -12.33
C CYS A 17 -2.52 3.31 -11.85
N CYS A 18 -2.96 2.37 -11.00
CA CYS A 18 -2.12 1.29 -10.49
C CYS A 18 -2.01 0.09 -11.45
N LYS A 19 -2.80 0.06 -12.53
CA LYS A 19 -2.76 -1.01 -13.53
C LYS A 19 -1.55 -0.85 -14.44
N ASN A 20 -0.83 -1.95 -14.65
CA ASN A 20 0.28 -2.00 -15.58
C ASN A 20 -0.18 -1.54 -16.98
N ASN A 21 0.65 -0.74 -17.63
CA ASN A 21 0.41 -0.18 -18.96
C ASN A 21 -0.80 0.77 -19.06
N CYS A 22 -1.42 1.15 -17.93
CA CYS A 22 -2.40 2.24 -17.91
C CYS A 22 -1.67 3.56 -17.72
N GLY A 23 -1.61 4.38 -18.78
CA GLY A 23 -1.00 5.72 -18.74
C GLY A 23 -1.91 6.81 -18.16
N ASP A 24 -3.05 6.44 -17.58
CA ASP A 24 -4.01 7.40 -17.06
C ASP A 24 -3.55 8.00 -15.72
N HIS A 25 -3.86 9.28 -15.53
CA HIS A 25 -3.63 10.01 -14.31
C HIS A 25 -4.72 11.05 -14.05
N ALA A 26 -5.00 11.27 -12.78
CA ALA A 26 -5.83 12.34 -12.28
C ALA A 26 -4.94 13.39 -11.60
N ARG A 27 -5.34 14.65 -11.68
CA ARG A 27 -4.72 15.74 -10.92
C ARG A 27 -5.73 16.29 -9.93
N PHE A 28 -5.25 16.58 -8.74
CA PHE A 28 -6.01 17.24 -7.68
C PHE A 28 -5.26 18.50 -7.27
N ASP A 29 -5.89 19.65 -7.43
CA ASP A 29 -5.33 20.97 -7.11
C ASP A 29 -5.76 21.50 -5.72
N GLY A 30 -6.42 20.66 -4.91
CA GLY A 30 -6.98 21.04 -3.62
C GLY A 30 -8.49 21.29 -3.64
N ALA A 31 -9.07 21.56 -4.82
CA ALA A 31 -10.51 21.83 -4.97
C ALA A 31 -11.18 20.92 -6.00
N ILE A 32 -10.49 20.62 -7.11
CA ILE A 32 -11.06 19.96 -8.28
C ILE A 32 -10.24 18.72 -8.64
N TYR A 33 -10.94 17.65 -8.98
CA TYR A 33 -10.36 16.47 -9.62
C TYR A 33 -10.46 16.61 -11.14
N ILE A 34 -9.31 16.73 -11.79
CA ILE A 34 -9.22 16.77 -13.26
C ILE A 34 -8.73 15.42 -13.75
N LYS A 35 -9.60 14.71 -14.46
CA LYS A 35 -9.24 13.50 -15.21
C LYS A 35 -8.53 13.92 -16.49
N VAL A 36 -7.30 13.43 -16.72
CA VAL A 36 -6.48 13.87 -17.85
C VAL A 36 -6.62 12.94 -19.06
N LYS A 37 -6.84 11.64 -18.83
CA LYS A 37 -7.00 10.64 -19.89
C LYS A 37 -8.06 9.63 -19.48
N ASP A 38 -8.52 8.80 -20.42
CA ASP A 38 -9.38 7.66 -20.11
C ASP A 38 -8.59 6.38 -19.84
N HIS A 39 -9.14 5.52 -18.97
CA HIS A 39 -8.62 4.19 -18.71
C HIS A 39 -8.83 3.28 -19.92
N ILE A 40 -7.83 2.43 -20.19
CA ILE A 40 -7.89 1.37 -21.22
C ILE A 40 -8.41 0.03 -20.67
N HIS A 41 -9.00 0.04 -19.49
CA HIS A 41 -9.52 -1.13 -18.81
C HIS A 41 -10.79 -0.76 -18.04
N THR A 42 -11.62 -1.77 -17.78
CA THR A 42 -12.80 -1.60 -16.93
C THR A 42 -12.38 -1.60 -15.44
N PRO A 43 -13.14 -0.92 -14.58
CA PRO A 43 -13.01 -1.09 -13.14
C PRO A 43 -13.32 -2.53 -12.73
N ASN A 44 -12.52 -3.10 -11.84
CA ASN A 44 -12.81 -4.38 -11.21
C ASN A 44 -13.16 -4.14 -9.72
N PRO A 45 -14.41 -4.35 -9.30
CA PRO A 45 -14.82 -4.10 -7.92
C PRO A 45 -14.11 -5.02 -6.93
N GLU A 46 -13.87 -6.29 -7.28
CA GLU A 46 -13.21 -7.24 -6.40
C GLU A 46 -11.77 -6.83 -6.10
N GLU A 47 -11.04 -6.36 -7.11
CA GLU A 47 -9.68 -5.85 -6.89
C GLU A 47 -9.66 -4.59 -6.04
N THR A 48 -10.66 -3.73 -6.20
CA THR A 48 -10.77 -2.49 -5.40
C THR A 48 -10.95 -2.83 -3.92
N ILE A 49 -11.87 -3.75 -3.62
CA ILE A 49 -12.11 -4.27 -2.27
C ILE A 49 -10.84 -4.96 -1.73
N ALA A 50 -10.14 -5.75 -2.55
CA ALA A 50 -8.91 -6.44 -2.13
C ALA A 50 -7.81 -5.45 -1.74
N ILE A 51 -7.64 -4.39 -2.55
CA ILE A 51 -6.67 -3.33 -2.29
C ILE A 51 -7.04 -2.57 -1.03
N GLU A 52 -8.33 -2.28 -0.82
CA GLU A 52 -8.81 -1.61 0.38
C GLU A 52 -8.53 -2.45 1.64
N ASN A 53 -8.92 -3.72 1.63
CA ASN A 53 -8.67 -4.66 2.74
C ASN A 53 -7.18 -4.80 3.05
N LYS A 54 -6.34 -4.91 2.02
CA LYS A 54 -4.89 -4.94 2.17
C LYS A 54 -4.37 -3.64 2.78
N SER A 55 -4.90 -2.50 2.37
CA SER A 55 -4.50 -1.20 2.91
C SER A 55 -4.86 -1.05 4.39
N LYS A 56 -6.04 -1.54 4.81
CA LYS A 56 -6.46 -1.60 6.21
C LYS A 56 -5.51 -2.45 7.04
N VAL A 57 -5.18 -3.68 6.60
CA VAL A 57 -4.20 -4.55 7.28
C VAL A 57 -2.85 -3.85 7.44
N VAL A 58 -2.34 -3.24 6.37
CA VAL A 58 -1.04 -2.55 6.39
C VAL A 58 -1.06 -1.36 7.34
N ASN A 59 -2.12 -0.55 7.30
CA ASN A 59 -2.26 0.62 8.16
C ASN A 59 -2.31 0.19 9.64
N SER A 60 -3.18 -0.76 9.99
CA SER A 60 -3.27 -1.28 11.37
C SER A 60 -1.94 -1.87 11.85
N ALA A 61 -1.21 -2.60 10.99
CA ALA A 61 0.11 -3.14 11.34
C ALA A 61 1.17 -2.06 11.63
N THR A 62 1.01 -0.86 11.05
CA THR A 62 1.94 0.27 11.27
C THR A 62 1.55 1.11 12.48
N THR A 63 0.25 1.32 12.69
CA THR A 63 -0.26 2.23 13.72
C THR A 63 -0.48 1.54 15.07
N SER A 64 -0.91 0.27 15.08
CA SER A 64 -1.24 -0.45 16.31
C SER A 64 -0.10 -1.35 16.82
N HIS A 65 -0.26 -1.86 18.05
CA HIS A 65 0.61 -2.86 18.68
C HIS A 65 -0.08 -4.22 18.84
N ASP A 66 -1.21 -4.40 18.16
CA ASP A 66 -2.01 -5.61 18.28
C ASP A 66 -1.35 -6.82 17.60
N SER A 67 -1.73 -8.01 18.08
CA SER A 67 -1.31 -9.26 17.44
C SER A 67 -1.87 -9.37 16.01
N SER A 68 -1.13 -10.05 15.13
CA SER A 68 -1.56 -10.29 13.74
C SER A 68 -2.96 -10.90 13.65
N ARG A 69 -3.29 -11.81 14.56
CA ARG A 69 -4.61 -12.46 14.62
C ARG A 69 -5.72 -11.45 14.86
N ARG A 70 -5.52 -10.52 15.81
CA ARG A 70 -6.50 -9.47 16.13
C ARG A 70 -6.67 -8.50 14.97
N ILE A 71 -5.58 -8.03 14.37
CA ILE A 71 -5.62 -7.12 13.21
C ILE A 71 -6.39 -7.76 12.05
N ILE A 72 -6.09 -9.03 11.73
CA ILE A 72 -6.78 -9.73 10.65
C ILE A 72 -8.27 -9.88 10.98
N HIS A 73 -8.60 -10.28 12.21
CA HIS A 73 -10.00 -10.43 12.63
C HIS A 73 -10.79 -9.13 12.53
N GLU A 74 -10.22 -8.00 12.98
CA GLU A 74 -10.86 -6.68 12.88
C GLU A 74 -11.10 -6.28 11.42
N VAL A 75 -10.13 -6.55 10.53
CA VAL A 75 -10.33 -6.30 9.09
C VAL A 75 -11.44 -7.19 8.53
N LEU A 76 -11.49 -8.47 8.90
CA LEU A 76 -12.53 -9.39 8.45
C LEU A 76 -13.93 -8.95 8.92
N LEU A 77 -14.06 -8.40 10.14
CA LEU A 77 -15.32 -7.85 10.64
C LEU A 77 -15.80 -6.63 9.83
N SER A 78 -14.89 -5.93 9.15
CA SER A 78 -15.22 -4.76 8.33
C SER A 78 -15.62 -5.10 6.89
N ILE A 79 -15.52 -6.37 6.48
CA ILE A 79 -15.88 -6.81 5.12
C ILE A 79 -17.39 -7.07 5.09
N SER A 80 -18.09 -6.51 4.09
CA SER A 80 -19.51 -6.79 3.88
C SER A 80 -19.71 -8.28 3.58
N LYS A 81 -20.84 -8.84 4.00
CA LYS A 81 -21.18 -10.25 3.73
C LYS A 81 -21.25 -10.55 2.23
N ASP A 82 -21.58 -9.55 1.43
CA ASP A 82 -21.69 -9.65 -0.03
C ASP A 82 -20.32 -9.70 -0.73
N ASP A 83 -19.25 -9.27 -0.04
CA ASP A 83 -17.87 -9.19 -0.57
C ASP A 83 -17.02 -10.42 -0.19
N GLY A 84 -17.67 -11.51 0.21
CA GLY A 84 -17.01 -12.72 0.76
C GLY A 84 -16.01 -13.40 -0.19
N THR A 85 -16.03 -13.09 -1.49
CA THR A 85 -15.05 -13.59 -2.47
C THR A 85 -13.67 -12.94 -2.30
N VAL A 86 -13.58 -11.80 -1.61
CA VAL A 86 -12.38 -10.95 -1.54
C VAL A 86 -11.73 -10.97 -0.15
N VAL A 87 -11.84 -12.10 0.54
CA VAL A 87 -11.24 -12.30 1.86
C VAL A 87 -9.72 -12.41 1.70
N PRO A 88 -8.92 -11.55 2.38
CA PRO A 88 -7.47 -11.64 2.29
C PRO A 88 -6.96 -12.94 2.92
N ASN A 89 -6.07 -13.65 2.22
CA ASN A 89 -5.50 -14.89 2.73
C ASN A 89 -4.74 -14.64 4.04
N TYR A 90 -5.18 -15.32 5.11
CA TYR A 90 -4.65 -15.16 6.47
C TYR A 90 -3.11 -15.24 6.53
N SER A 91 -2.52 -16.26 5.89
CA SER A 91 -1.06 -16.48 5.91
C SER A 91 -0.28 -15.35 5.23
N SER A 92 -0.87 -14.73 4.20
CA SER A 92 -0.26 -13.62 3.46
C SER A 92 -0.35 -12.31 4.26
N SER A 93 -1.49 -12.08 4.91
CA SER A 93 -1.72 -10.95 5.80
C SER A 93 -0.80 -11.02 7.02
N GLN A 94 -0.70 -12.18 7.66
CA GLN A 94 0.18 -12.40 8.81
C GLN A 94 1.64 -12.08 8.47
N ARG A 95 2.16 -12.61 7.36
CA ARG A 95 3.54 -12.32 6.90
C ARG A 95 3.75 -10.83 6.64
N THR A 96 2.74 -10.14 6.11
CA THR A 96 2.79 -8.70 5.86
C THR A 96 2.86 -7.92 7.17
N ILE A 97 2.02 -8.25 8.14
CA ILE A 97 2.01 -7.63 9.47
C ILE A 97 3.36 -7.83 10.15
N GLU A 98 3.84 -9.05 10.25
CA GLU A 98 5.12 -9.36 10.91
C GLU A 98 6.30 -8.62 10.29
N ARG A 99 6.35 -8.52 8.95
CA ARG A 99 7.39 -7.74 8.25
C ARG A 99 7.32 -6.25 8.62
N LYS A 100 6.11 -5.68 8.66
CA LYS A 100 5.91 -4.27 9.03
C LYS A 100 6.24 -4.01 10.49
N SER A 101 5.78 -4.85 11.41
CA SER A 101 6.09 -4.75 12.84
C SER A 101 7.59 -4.90 13.10
N LYS A 102 8.29 -5.81 12.39
CA LYS A 102 9.76 -5.92 12.47
C LYS A 102 10.46 -4.65 11.97
N LYS A 103 10.02 -4.07 10.85
CA LYS A 103 10.57 -2.79 10.36
C LYS A 103 10.34 -1.62 11.34
N LYS A 104 9.25 -1.64 12.12
CA LYS A 104 9.00 -0.66 13.18
C LYS A 104 9.90 -0.90 14.41
N LYS A 105 10.09 -2.16 14.80
CA LYS A 105 10.89 -2.53 15.98
C LYS A 105 12.38 -2.31 15.78
N TYR A 106 12.88 -2.61 14.58
CA TYR A 106 14.28 -2.44 14.23
C TYR A 106 14.36 -1.25 13.28
N HIS A 107 15.07 -0.19 13.67
CA HIS A 107 15.49 0.87 12.76
C HIS A 107 16.52 0.28 11.79
N TYR A 108 16.03 -0.44 10.79
CA TYR A 108 16.85 -0.78 9.65
C TYR A 108 17.27 0.54 9.01
N HIS A 109 18.58 0.84 9.04
CA HIS A 109 19.14 1.87 8.19
C HIS A 109 18.72 1.52 6.75
N ASP A 110 18.04 2.44 6.07
CA ASP A 110 17.86 2.30 4.64
C ASP A 110 19.27 2.27 4.07
N ARG A 111 19.71 1.10 3.59
CA ARG A 111 21.03 0.90 3.00
C ARG A 111 21.06 1.63 1.67
N VAL A 112 21.23 2.95 1.73
CA VAL A 112 21.31 3.79 0.54
C VAL A 112 22.77 3.93 0.10
N HIS A 113 23.74 3.74 1.00
CA HIS A 113 25.17 3.82 0.70
C HIS A 113 25.82 2.44 0.56
N TYR A 114 26.66 2.28 -0.46
CA TYR A 114 27.44 1.07 -0.73
C TYR A 114 28.40 0.73 0.42
N ASP A 115 28.81 1.77 1.16
CA ASP A 115 29.75 1.69 2.29
C ASP A 115 29.16 0.99 3.53
N ASP A 116 27.82 0.85 3.60
CA ASP A 116 27.14 0.17 4.71
C ASP A 116 27.15 -1.37 4.59
N ILE A 117 27.70 -1.90 3.49
CA ILE A 117 27.77 -3.34 3.22
C ILE A 117 29.14 -3.86 3.66
N HIS A 118 29.28 -4.19 4.94
CA HIS A 118 30.43 -4.97 5.40
C HIS A 118 30.30 -6.43 4.95
N ILE A 119 31.04 -6.80 3.91
CA ILE A 119 31.26 -8.18 3.50
C ILE A 119 32.47 -8.70 4.28
N PRO A 120 32.32 -9.66 5.21
CA PRO A 120 33.47 -10.25 5.88
C PRO A 120 34.20 -11.17 4.90
N GLY A 121 35.41 -10.77 4.47
CA GLY A 121 36.40 -11.69 3.87
C GLY A 121 36.66 -11.54 2.37
N GLU A 122 37.09 -10.36 1.92
CA GLU A 122 37.92 -10.27 0.71
C GLU A 122 39.33 -9.80 1.13
N LEU A 123 40.16 -10.77 1.53
CA LEU A 123 41.62 -10.66 1.63
C LEU A 123 42.23 -11.69 0.68
#